data_AF-A0AAF0X590-F1
#
_entry.id   AF-A0AAF0X590-F1
#
_cell.length_a   1.000
_cell.length_b   1.000
_cell.length_c   1.000
_cell.angle_alpha   90.00
_cell.angle_beta   90.00
_cell.angle_gamma   90.00
#
_symmetry.space_group_name_H-M   'P 1'
#
loop_
_entity.id
_entity.type
_entity.pdbx_description
1 polymer ?
#
loop_
_entity_poly.entity_id
_entity_poly.type
_entity_poly.pdbx_seq_one_letter_code
_entity_poly.pdbx_strand_id
1 'polypeptide(L)'
;MKNVLQESTSQLRAQFDPKSLWVGNRNTPINLTSVLSIESGSGYLMLSSDSSVNVVLYNSSKGFNRTVRLLDTGNFVLIEGGVTLWQTFDYPSDTLLSGMKLGVNHKTGSVWSMTSWLNENDPSVGAFTLEWDPKGSSLVVRFRGEVRWTSGKLRNNAFENIVHDVDYKYMNHSDAETEDLFSFVLQNKFLSFIMRHKREHDS
;
A
#
# COMPACT_ATOMS: atom_id res chain seq x y z
N MET A 1 27.62 17.56 44.95
CA MET A 1 26.35 18.15 44.45
C MET A 1 26.65 18.73 43.07
N LYS A 2 25.96 18.22 42.03
CA LYS A 2 25.99 18.63 40.61
C LYS A 2 27.34 18.55 39.87
N ASN A 3 27.60 17.39 39.25
CA ASN A 3 28.36 17.34 38.00
C ASN A 3 27.34 17.14 36.86
N VAL A 4 27.25 18.15 36.00
CA VAL A 4 26.57 18.11 34.72
C VAL A 4 27.54 17.47 33.74
N LEU A 5 27.29 16.22 33.35
CA LEU A 5 27.91 15.65 32.17
C LEU A 5 26.98 15.92 30.99
N GLN A 6 27.46 16.83 30.15
CA GLN A 6 26.88 17.17 28.86
C GLN A 6 27.25 16.02 27.90
N GLU A 7 26.39 15.01 27.79
CA GLU A 7 26.54 14.00 26.75
C GLU A 7 25.86 14.46 25.46
N SER A 8 26.69 14.75 24.47
CA SER A 8 26.35 15.02 23.08
C SER A 8 25.60 13.83 22.47
N THR A 9 24.28 13.88 22.53
CA THR A 9 23.38 12.96 21.83
C THR A 9 23.26 13.41 20.37
N SER A 10 24.34 13.19 19.60
CA SER A 10 24.42 13.58 18.18
C SER A 10 24.61 12.41 17.23
N GLN A 11 24.46 11.16 17.69
CA GLN A 11 24.57 9.98 16.81
C GLN A 11 23.70 8.85 17.34
N LEU A 12 22.38 8.94 17.15
CA LEU A 12 21.44 7.81 17.17
C LEU A 12 20.03 8.29 16.73
N ARG A 13 19.96 9.02 15.61
CA ARG A 13 18.78 8.92 14.75
C ARG A 13 19.15 7.89 13.70
N ALA A 14 18.73 6.63 13.91
CA ALA A 14 18.35 5.86 12.74
C ALA A 14 17.33 6.74 12.02
N GLN A 15 17.73 7.27 10.88
CA GLN A 15 16.88 8.05 9.99
C GLN A 15 15.79 7.08 9.55
N PHE A 16 14.70 7.03 10.32
CA PHE A 16 13.42 6.58 9.82
C PHE A 16 13.11 7.57 8.71
N ASP A 17 13.48 7.24 7.49
CA ASP A 17 12.85 7.83 6.33
C ASP A 17 11.46 7.19 6.26
N PRO A 18 10.39 7.89 6.65
CA PRO A 18 9.08 7.28 6.71
C PRO A 18 8.63 6.98 5.29
N LYS A 19 8.88 5.74 4.83
CA LYS A 19 8.39 5.27 3.56
C LYS A 19 6.86 5.28 3.58
N SER A 20 6.27 6.11 2.73
CA SER A 20 4.82 6.12 2.53
C SER A 20 4.41 4.82 1.83
N LEU A 21 3.45 4.10 2.41
CA LEU A 21 2.94 2.83 1.86
C LEU A 21 1.76 3.03 0.90
N TRP A 22 1.12 4.20 0.96
CA TRP A 22 0.01 4.59 0.10
C TRP A 22 -0.07 6.12 -0.02
N VAL A 23 -0.37 6.62 -1.23
CA VAL A 23 -0.54 8.05 -1.52
C VAL A 23 -1.78 8.26 -2.38
N GLY A 24 -2.84 8.83 -1.79
CA GLY A 24 -4.15 8.99 -2.44
C GLY A 24 -4.22 10.09 -3.49
N ASN A 25 -3.43 11.15 -3.32
CA ASN A 25 -3.42 12.32 -4.18
C ASN A 25 -2.15 12.38 -5.05
N ARG A 26 -1.64 11.23 -5.47
CA ARG A 26 -0.32 11.08 -6.10
C ARG A 26 -0.08 11.96 -7.34
N ASN A 27 -1.11 12.28 -8.11
CA ASN A 27 -1.03 13.15 -9.29
C ASN A 27 -1.57 14.56 -9.05
N THR A 28 -2.06 14.82 -7.84
CA THR A 28 -2.67 16.11 -7.46
C THR A 28 -2.06 16.57 -6.14
N PRO A 29 -0.86 17.17 -6.19
CA PRO A 29 -0.25 17.75 -5.00
C PRO A 29 -1.19 18.75 -4.33
N ILE A 30 -1.20 18.74 -3.00
CA ILE A 30 -2.03 19.61 -2.16
C ILE A 30 -1.16 20.47 -1.26
N ASN A 31 -1.76 21.49 -0.64
CA ASN A 31 -1.05 22.32 0.32
C ASN A 31 -0.76 21.53 1.61
N LEU A 32 0.34 21.84 2.29
CA LEU A 32 0.66 21.28 3.61
C LEU A 32 -0.39 21.60 4.67
N THR A 33 -1.21 22.63 4.46
CA THR A 33 -2.32 22.99 5.33
C THR A 33 -3.60 22.21 5.04
N SER A 34 -3.61 21.31 4.06
CA SER A 34 -4.78 20.52 3.72
C SER A 34 -5.15 19.53 4.82
N VAL A 35 -6.45 19.36 5.03
CA VAL A 35 -7.03 18.47 6.05
C VAL A 35 -7.88 17.41 5.36
N LEU A 36 -7.75 16.17 5.83
CA LEU A 36 -8.65 15.08 5.46
C LEU A 36 -9.95 15.21 6.25
N SER A 37 -11.08 15.33 5.56
CA SER A 37 -12.38 15.51 6.20
C SER A 37 -13.51 14.79 5.47
N ILE A 38 -14.61 14.56 6.18
CA ILE A 38 -15.90 14.18 5.61
C ILE A 38 -16.74 15.46 5.54
N GLU A 39 -17.10 15.89 4.34
CA GLU A 39 -17.86 17.13 4.16
C GLU A 39 -19.29 16.98 4.72
N SER A 40 -19.69 17.86 5.63
CA SER A 40 -20.94 17.71 6.41
C SER A 40 -22.23 17.74 5.58
N GLY A 41 -22.20 18.31 4.37
CA GLY A 41 -23.39 18.42 3.50
C GLY A 41 -23.55 17.29 2.48
N SER A 42 -22.44 16.78 1.94
CA SER A 42 -22.44 15.74 0.90
C SER A 42 -22.02 14.36 1.43
N GLY A 43 -21.29 14.31 2.53
CA GLY A 43 -20.63 13.11 3.04
C GLY A 43 -19.40 12.70 2.24
N TYR A 44 -18.86 13.56 1.36
CA TYR A 44 -17.68 13.24 0.55
C TYR A 44 -16.43 13.16 1.43
N LEU A 45 -15.57 12.19 1.13
CA LEU A 45 -14.25 12.12 1.73
C LEU A 45 -13.29 12.92 0.85
N MET A 46 -12.66 13.95 1.42
CA MET A 46 -11.79 14.85 0.67
C MET A 46 -10.61 15.38 1.47
N LEU A 47 -9.56 15.73 0.74
CA LEU A 47 -8.45 16.56 1.21
C LEU A 47 -8.75 17.99 0.76
N SER A 48 -8.94 18.90 1.71
CA SER A 48 -9.31 20.29 1.44
C SER A 48 -8.46 21.28 2.23
N SER A 49 -8.25 22.48 1.66
CA SER A 49 -7.61 23.61 2.34
C SER A 49 -8.36 24.89 1.95
N ASP A 50 -8.35 25.89 2.82
CA ASP A 50 -9.06 27.17 2.65
C ASP A 50 -8.62 27.96 1.39
N SER A 51 -7.52 27.56 0.75
CA SER A 51 -6.84 28.34 -0.30
C SER A 51 -6.56 27.59 -1.60
N SER A 52 -7.06 26.37 -1.80
CA SER A 52 -6.59 25.52 -2.92
C SER A 52 -7.60 24.53 -3.52
N VAL A 53 -7.11 23.77 -4.50
CA VAL A 53 -7.75 22.59 -5.11
C VAL A 53 -8.10 21.57 -4.03
N ASN A 54 -9.35 21.11 -4.02
CA ASN A 54 -9.80 20.00 -3.19
C ASN A 54 -9.60 18.69 -3.95
N VAL A 55 -9.06 17.67 -3.28
CA VAL A 55 -8.96 16.31 -3.82
C VAL A 55 -10.07 15.48 -3.21
N VAL A 56 -11.01 15.06 -4.04
CA VAL A 56 -12.10 14.15 -3.65
C VAL A 56 -11.61 12.71 -3.76
N LEU A 57 -11.52 12.02 -2.64
CA LEU A 57 -11.14 10.61 -2.58
C LEU A 57 -12.35 9.69 -2.79
N TYR A 58 -13.53 10.13 -2.34
CA TYR A 58 -14.79 9.43 -2.54
C TYR A 58 -15.95 10.41 -2.68
N ASN A 59 -16.74 10.24 -3.74
CA ASN A 59 -18.02 10.89 -3.96
C ASN A 59 -19.12 9.84 -4.24
N SER A 60 -20.25 9.99 -3.58
CA SER A 60 -21.43 9.14 -3.78
C SER A 60 -22.69 9.92 -3.40
N SER A 61 -23.84 9.27 -3.38
CA SER A 61 -25.07 9.81 -2.80
C SER A 61 -24.81 10.42 -1.42
N LYS A 62 -25.60 11.44 -1.06
CA LYS A 62 -25.58 12.01 0.29
C LYS A 62 -25.73 10.90 1.32
N GLY A 63 -24.83 10.90 2.29
CA GLY A 63 -24.81 9.91 3.35
C GLY A 63 -24.61 10.55 4.72
N PHE A 64 -25.02 9.85 5.76
CA PHE A 64 -24.98 10.31 7.14
C PHE A 64 -24.25 9.28 7.99
N ASN A 65 -23.62 9.72 9.08
CA ASN A 65 -22.88 8.85 10.01
C ASN A 65 -21.73 8.06 9.35
N ARG A 66 -21.05 8.68 8.39
CA ARG A 66 -19.82 8.15 7.81
C ARG A 66 -18.67 8.30 8.79
N THR A 67 -17.84 7.27 8.88
CA THR A 67 -16.62 7.27 9.69
C THR A 67 -15.45 6.76 8.86
N VAL A 68 -14.25 7.24 9.17
CA VAL A 68 -13.01 6.72 8.59
C VAL A 68 -12.21 5.97 9.65
N ARG A 69 -11.57 4.88 9.24
CA ARG A 69 -10.72 4.06 10.13
C ARG A 69 -9.49 3.57 9.39
N LEU A 70 -8.33 3.64 10.04
CA LEU A 70 -7.14 2.91 9.61
C LEU A 70 -7.13 1.57 10.34
N LEU A 71 -7.17 0.47 9.60
CA LEU A 71 -7.11 -0.89 10.15
C LEU A 71 -5.65 -1.30 10.40
N ASP A 72 -5.43 -2.29 11.27
CA ASP A 72 -4.09 -2.84 11.56
C ASP A 72 -3.40 -3.43 10.34
N THR A 73 -4.16 -3.74 9.28
CA THR A 73 -3.63 -4.19 7.98
C THR A 73 -3.01 -3.06 7.17
N GLY A 74 -3.16 -1.80 7.60
CA GLY A 74 -2.83 -0.60 6.82
C GLY A 74 -3.95 -0.15 5.87
N ASN A 75 -5.09 -0.86 5.83
CA ASN A 75 -6.21 -0.47 5.00
C ASN A 75 -6.98 0.69 5.65
N PHE A 76 -7.06 1.82 4.96
CA PHE A 76 -7.86 2.96 5.38
C PHE A 76 -9.23 2.89 4.71
N VAL A 77 -10.28 2.84 5.53
CA VAL A 77 -11.66 2.52 5.11
C VAL A 77 -12.63 3.63 5.48
N LEU A 78 -13.58 3.91 4.59
CA LEU A 78 -14.76 4.73 4.83
C LEU A 78 -15.96 3.81 5.07
N ILE A 79 -16.65 3.98 6.20
CA ILE A 79 -17.74 3.11 6.65
C ILE A 79 -19.00 3.92 6.87
N GLU A 80 -20.15 3.39 6.45
CA GLU A 80 -21.49 3.92 6.71
C GLU A 80 -22.40 2.77 7.17
N GLY A 81 -23.03 2.89 8.34
CA GLY A 81 -23.95 1.87 8.85
C GLY A 81 -23.32 0.47 9.02
N GLY A 82 -22.00 0.39 9.21
CA GLY A 82 -21.26 -0.87 9.29
C GLY A 82 -20.82 -1.46 7.94
N VAL A 83 -21.16 -0.81 6.83
CA VAL A 83 -20.76 -1.22 5.48
C VAL A 83 -19.57 -0.39 5.01
N THR A 84 -18.54 -1.05 4.47
CA THR A 84 -17.41 -0.37 3.82
C THR A 84 -17.87 0.22 2.48
N LEU A 85 -17.82 1.54 2.36
CA LEU A 85 -18.18 2.26 1.13
C LEU A 85 -16.99 2.45 0.19
N TRP A 86 -15.80 2.61 0.75
CA TRP A 86 -14.56 2.87 0.03
C TRP A 86 -13.38 2.44 0.89
N GLN A 87 -12.30 1.98 0.26
CA GLN A 87 -11.08 1.57 0.95
C GLN A 87 -9.83 1.76 0.09
N THR A 88 -8.70 2.04 0.73
CA THR A 88 -7.42 2.22 0.03
C THR A 88 -6.94 0.98 -0.71
N PHE A 89 -7.29 -0.22 -0.22
CA PHE A 89 -6.86 -1.48 -0.83
C PHE A 89 -7.46 -1.71 -2.23
N ASP A 90 -8.54 -1.00 -2.58
CA ASP A 90 -9.10 -1.03 -3.94
C ASP A 90 -8.35 -0.11 -4.91
N TYR A 91 -7.44 0.73 -4.39
CA TYR A 91 -6.65 1.70 -5.16
C TYR A 91 -5.15 1.55 -4.84
N PRO A 92 -4.49 0.46 -5.26
CA PRO A 92 -3.07 0.26 -5.02
C PRO A 92 -2.20 1.40 -5.61
N SER A 93 -1.06 1.66 -4.97
CA SER A 93 -0.06 2.62 -5.47
C SER A 93 1.20 1.89 -5.94
N ASP A 94 2.36 2.09 -5.30
CA ASP A 94 3.63 1.43 -5.62
C ASP A 94 3.97 0.25 -4.69
N THR A 95 3.15 0.02 -3.66
CA THR A 95 3.38 -0.99 -2.62
C THR A 95 2.17 -1.92 -2.49
N LEU A 96 2.42 -3.24 -2.45
CA LEU A 96 1.41 -4.28 -2.25
C LEU A 96 1.50 -4.76 -0.81
N LEU A 97 0.47 -4.48 -0.01
CA LEU A 97 0.38 -4.93 1.38
C LEU A 97 -0.31 -6.28 1.48
N SER A 98 -0.07 -6.98 2.59
CA SER A 98 -0.75 -8.23 2.92
C SER A 98 -2.27 -8.06 2.86
N GLY A 99 -2.94 -8.88 2.05
CA GLY A 99 -4.39 -8.84 1.83
C GLY A 99 -4.86 -7.92 0.71
N MET A 100 -3.98 -7.14 0.08
CA MET A 100 -4.30 -6.41 -1.15
C MET A 100 -4.43 -7.37 -2.33
N LYS A 101 -5.20 -6.95 -3.34
CA LYS A 101 -5.42 -7.70 -4.57
C LYS A 101 -4.60 -7.11 -5.73
N LEU A 102 -4.16 -7.99 -6.63
CA LEU A 102 -3.78 -7.67 -8.01
C LEU A 102 -4.67 -8.49 -8.95
N GLY A 103 -5.11 -7.93 -10.06
CA GLY A 103 -5.99 -8.61 -11.01
C GLY A 103 -7.13 -7.74 -11.51
N VAL A 104 -8.30 -8.32 -11.73
CA VAL A 104 -9.45 -7.64 -12.32
C VAL A 104 -10.75 -8.08 -11.65
N ASN A 105 -11.62 -7.11 -11.41
CA ASN A 105 -13.02 -7.33 -11.06
C ASN A 105 -13.86 -7.24 -12.34
N HIS A 106 -14.41 -8.38 -12.79
CA HIS A 106 -15.17 -8.45 -14.03
C HIS A 106 -16.55 -7.78 -13.92
N LYS A 107 -17.09 -7.64 -12.71
CA LYS A 107 -18.38 -6.97 -12.48
C LYS A 107 -18.28 -5.46 -12.62
N THR A 108 -17.20 -4.86 -12.13
CA THR A 108 -16.99 -3.40 -12.15
C THR A 108 -16.08 -2.95 -13.29
N GLY A 109 -15.34 -3.87 -13.91
CA GLY A 109 -14.27 -3.57 -14.87
C GLY A 109 -13.01 -2.98 -14.21
N SER A 110 -12.94 -2.96 -12.88
CA SER A 110 -11.79 -2.40 -12.14
C SER A 110 -10.57 -3.29 -12.27
N VAL A 111 -9.41 -2.69 -12.54
CA VAL A 111 -8.12 -3.39 -12.56
C VAL A 111 -7.34 -3.02 -11.32
N TRP A 112 -6.93 -4.02 -10.54
CA TRP A 112 -5.99 -3.88 -9.45
C TRP A 112 -4.57 -4.14 -9.97
N SER A 113 -3.80 -3.07 -10.10
CA SER A 113 -2.39 -3.13 -10.47
C SER A 113 -1.61 -2.14 -9.61
N MET A 114 -0.34 -2.41 -9.38
CA MET A 114 0.55 -1.39 -8.82
C MET A 114 1.20 -0.60 -9.93
N THR A 115 1.48 0.67 -9.65
CA THR A 115 2.21 1.57 -10.53
C THR A 115 3.28 2.29 -9.73
N SER A 116 4.53 2.18 -10.18
CA SER A 116 5.68 2.79 -9.52
C SER A 116 5.48 4.29 -9.33
N TRP A 117 6.20 4.87 -8.37
CA TRP A 117 6.44 6.30 -8.34
C TRP A 117 7.25 6.75 -9.57
N LEU A 118 7.20 8.03 -9.89
CA LEU A 118 7.97 8.61 -10.99
C LEU A 118 9.47 8.54 -10.68
N ASN A 119 9.82 8.84 -9.43
CA ASN A 119 11.15 8.67 -8.86
C ASN A 119 11.06 8.61 -7.32
N GLU A 120 12.20 8.46 -6.65
CA GLU A 120 12.30 8.31 -5.19
C GLU A 120 11.65 9.45 -4.40
N ASN A 121 11.57 10.66 -4.97
CA ASN A 121 11.06 11.85 -4.30
C ASN A 121 9.71 12.33 -4.86
N ASP A 122 9.17 11.67 -5.89
CA ASP A 122 7.95 12.10 -6.58
C ASP A 122 6.95 10.93 -6.70
N PRO A 123 5.87 10.92 -5.88
CA PRO A 123 4.91 9.83 -5.85
C PRO A 123 3.97 9.78 -7.06
N SER A 124 4.05 10.75 -7.97
CA SER A 124 3.27 10.74 -9.20
C SER A 124 3.48 9.47 -10.02
N VAL A 125 2.56 9.21 -10.96
CA VAL A 125 2.55 7.98 -11.75
C VAL A 125 3.85 7.81 -12.55
N GLY A 126 4.58 6.75 -12.22
CA GLY A 126 5.78 6.33 -12.93
C GLY A 126 5.52 5.39 -14.10
N ALA A 127 6.60 4.88 -14.69
CA ALA A 127 6.56 4.11 -15.94
C ALA A 127 6.43 2.60 -15.76
N PHE A 128 6.58 2.08 -14.53
CA PHE A 128 6.51 0.65 -14.25
C PHE A 128 5.16 0.26 -13.66
N THR A 129 4.62 -0.88 -14.09
CA THR A 129 3.46 -1.52 -13.45
C THR A 129 3.80 -2.93 -12.97
N LEU A 130 3.12 -3.38 -11.92
CA LEU A 130 3.07 -4.79 -11.50
C LEU A 130 1.62 -5.26 -11.59
N GLU A 131 1.42 -6.33 -12.35
CA GLU A 131 0.11 -6.88 -12.67
C GLU A 131 0.08 -8.39 -12.38
N TRP A 132 -1.12 -8.92 -12.14
CA TRP A 132 -1.36 -10.35 -12.15
C TRP A 132 -1.81 -10.78 -13.56
N ASP A 133 -1.14 -11.79 -14.13
CA ASP A 133 -1.59 -12.51 -15.32
C ASP A 133 -2.27 -13.82 -14.90
N PRO A 134 -3.62 -13.91 -14.97
CA PRO A 134 -4.35 -15.10 -14.58
C PRO A 134 -4.01 -16.32 -15.45
N LYS A 135 -3.73 -16.11 -16.75
CA LYS A 135 -3.47 -17.19 -17.72
C LYS A 135 -2.12 -17.84 -17.46
N GLY A 136 -1.08 -17.02 -17.27
CA GLY A 136 0.24 -17.49 -16.86
C GLY A 136 0.30 -17.92 -15.39
N SER A 137 -0.69 -17.52 -14.58
CA SER A 137 -0.65 -17.57 -13.12
C SER A 137 0.65 -16.95 -12.59
N SER A 138 0.98 -15.76 -13.06
CA SER A 138 2.26 -15.10 -12.80
C SER A 138 2.10 -13.60 -12.53
N LEU A 139 3.05 -13.02 -11.80
CA LEU A 139 3.21 -11.58 -11.69
C LEU A 139 4.03 -11.08 -12.88
N VAL A 140 3.62 -9.95 -13.45
CA VAL A 140 4.24 -9.35 -14.63
C VAL A 140 4.62 -7.91 -14.33
N VAL A 141 5.90 -7.59 -14.50
CA VAL A 141 6.38 -6.20 -14.48
C VAL A 141 6.43 -5.69 -15.90
N ARG A 142 5.79 -4.53 -16.14
CA ARG A 142 5.86 -3.83 -17.42
C ARG A 142 6.56 -2.49 -17.27
N PHE A 143 7.24 -2.05 -18.32
CA PHE A 143 7.72 -0.68 -18.48
C PHE A 143 7.01 -0.09 -19.70
N ARG A 144 6.19 0.95 -19.48
CA ARG A 144 5.39 1.58 -20.54
C ARG A 144 4.58 0.58 -21.38
N GLY A 145 4.01 -0.43 -20.72
CA GLY A 145 3.21 -1.49 -21.35
C GLY A 145 4.01 -2.71 -21.85
N GLU A 146 5.33 -2.59 -22.03
CA GLU A 146 6.17 -3.71 -22.47
C GLU A 146 6.60 -4.60 -21.31
N VAL A 147 6.50 -5.92 -21.47
CA VAL A 147 6.93 -6.88 -20.45
C VAL A 147 8.45 -6.77 -20.25
N ARG A 148 8.87 -6.56 -19.01
CA ARG A 148 10.29 -6.50 -18.63
C ARG A 148 10.71 -7.67 -17.77
N TRP A 149 9.78 -8.22 -16.99
CA TRP A 149 10.05 -9.33 -16.10
C TRP A 149 8.75 -10.08 -15.76
N THR A 150 8.88 -11.36 -15.46
CA THR A 150 7.81 -12.20 -14.92
C THR A 150 8.33 -13.03 -13.76
N SER A 151 7.48 -13.23 -12.76
CA SER A 151 7.74 -14.17 -11.66
C SER A 151 7.83 -15.62 -12.12
N GLY A 152 7.44 -15.91 -13.37
CA GLY A 152 7.11 -17.27 -13.78
C GLY A 152 5.87 -17.80 -13.05
N LYS A 153 5.48 -19.03 -13.34
CA LYS A 153 4.20 -19.58 -12.89
C LYS A 153 4.21 -19.86 -11.38
N LEU A 154 3.14 -19.47 -10.69
CA LEU A 154 2.88 -19.85 -9.30
C LEU A 154 2.49 -21.33 -9.22
N ARG A 155 3.26 -22.14 -8.49
CA ARG A 155 2.97 -23.55 -8.18
C ARG A 155 3.37 -23.87 -6.75
N ASN A 156 2.51 -24.58 -6.02
CA ASN A 156 2.80 -25.02 -4.64
C ASN A 156 3.32 -23.89 -3.73
N ASN A 157 2.68 -22.72 -3.76
CA ASN A 157 3.07 -21.53 -3.01
C ASN A 157 4.47 -20.96 -3.38
N ALA A 158 4.98 -21.27 -4.57
CA ALA A 158 6.28 -20.81 -5.05
C ALA A 158 6.17 -20.26 -6.48
N PHE A 159 6.81 -19.12 -6.74
CA PHE A 159 6.99 -18.62 -8.11
C PHE A 159 8.31 -19.15 -8.67
N GLU A 160 8.36 -19.45 -9.96
CA GLU A 160 9.56 -20.02 -10.62
C GLU A 160 10.79 -19.09 -10.54
N ASN A 161 10.58 -17.78 -10.62
CA ASN A 161 11.65 -16.76 -10.67
C ASN A 161 11.68 -15.83 -9.45
N ILE A 162 10.95 -16.16 -8.38
CA ILE A 162 11.07 -15.46 -7.08
C ILE A 162 11.63 -16.46 -6.07
N VAL A 163 12.62 -16.03 -5.30
CA VAL A 163 13.17 -16.85 -4.22
C VAL A 163 12.04 -17.27 -3.28
N HIS A 164 11.96 -18.57 -3.01
CA HIS A 164 10.95 -19.11 -2.12
C HIS A 164 11.12 -18.50 -0.72
N ASP A 165 10.06 -17.86 -0.24
CA ASP A 165 9.99 -17.29 1.09
C ASP A 165 8.82 -17.91 1.85
N VAL A 166 9.13 -18.49 3.01
CA VAL A 166 8.18 -19.22 3.87
C VAL A 166 7.27 -18.29 4.68
N ASP A 167 7.56 -16.99 4.70
CA ASP A 167 6.74 -16.02 5.44
C ASP A 167 5.49 -15.59 4.66
N TYR A 168 5.40 -15.92 3.37
CA TYR A 168 4.28 -15.54 2.51
C TYR A 168 3.43 -16.74 2.09
N LYS A 169 2.11 -16.59 2.27
CA LYS A 169 1.13 -17.44 1.61
C LYS A 169 0.52 -16.69 0.43
N TYR A 170 0.80 -17.18 -0.77
CA TYR A 170 0.22 -16.70 -2.00
C TYR A 170 -1.14 -17.34 -2.25
N MET A 171 -2.09 -16.54 -2.70
CA MET A 171 -3.45 -16.96 -2.99
C MET A 171 -3.85 -16.37 -4.34
N ASN A 172 -4.42 -17.20 -5.20
CA ASN A 172 -5.02 -16.76 -6.44
C ASN A 172 -6.42 -17.35 -6.60
N HIS A 173 -7.30 -16.60 -7.22
CA HIS A 173 -8.65 -17.02 -7.55
C HIS A 173 -8.96 -16.57 -8.98
N SER A 174 -9.68 -17.40 -9.71
CA SER A 174 -10.06 -17.13 -11.09
C SER A 174 -11.49 -17.56 -11.28
N ASP A 175 -12.35 -16.59 -11.56
CA ASP A 175 -13.76 -16.76 -11.83
C ASP A 175 -14.18 -15.77 -12.92
N ALA A 176 -14.61 -16.31 -14.06
CA ALA A 176 -14.95 -15.54 -15.24
C ALA A 176 -16.15 -14.60 -15.05
N GLU A 177 -17.00 -14.85 -14.04
CA GLU A 177 -18.18 -14.01 -13.76
C GLU A 177 -17.91 -12.97 -12.66
N THR A 178 -16.85 -13.15 -11.87
CA THR A 178 -16.62 -12.33 -10.68
C THR A 178 -15.27 -11.62 -10.72
N GLU A 179 -14.18 -12.33 -10.51
CA GLU A 179 -12.85 -11.74 -10.42
C GLU A 179 -11.74 -12.75 -10.75
N ASP A 180 -10.69 -12.24 -11.39
CA ASP A 180 -9.39 -12.90 -11.40
C ASP A 180 -8.47 -12.12 -10.49
N LEU A 181 -7.94 -12.76 -9.45
CA LEU A 181 -7.06 -12.08 -8.50
C LEU A 181 -5.89 -12.92 -8.04
N PHE A 182 -4.89 -12.19 -7.57
CA PHE A 182 -3.79 -12.64 -6.75
C PHE A 182 -3.73 -11.78 -5.48
N SER A 183 -3.35 -12.39 -4.37
CA SER A 183 -3.05 -11.71 -3.13
C SER A 183 -2.03 -12.54 -2.35
N PHE A 184 -1.44 -11.93 -1.33
CA PHE A 184 -0.61 -12.67 -0.37
C PHE A 184 -1.00 -12.31 1.05
N VAL A 185 -0.70 -13.21 1.98
CA VAL A 185 -0.76 -12.92 3.42
C VAL A 185 0.54 -13.31 4.11
N LEU A 186 0.94 -12.51 5.09
CA LEU A 186 2.06 -12.84 5.97
C LEU A 186 1.63 -13.97 6.93
N GLN A 187 2.34 -15.10 6.91
CA GLN A 187 2.09 -16.24 7.78
C GLN A 187 2.67 -16.03 9.18
N ASN A 188 3.86 -15.41 9.25
CA ASN A 188 4.52 -15.09 10.51
C ASN A 188 4.30 -13.62 10.87
N LYS A 189 3.29 -13.34 11.70
CA LYS A 189 3.11 -12.02 12.33
C LYS A 189 4.14 -11.71 13.44
N PHE A 190 5.09 -12.61 13.69
CA PHE A 190 6.05 -12.55 14.79
C PHE A 190 7.47 -12.97 14.37
N LEU A 191 8.10 -12.22 13.47
CA LEU A 191 9.56 -12.21 13.39
C LEU A 191 10.06 -10.79 13.63
N SER A 192 10.09 -10.39 14.91
CA SER A 192 11.13 -9.49 15.37
C SER A 192 12.01 -10.24 16.36
N PHE A 193 13.07 -10.85 15.87
CA PHE A 193 14.22 -11.23 16.70
C PHE A 193 15.34 -10.24 16.41
N ILE A 194 15.62 -9.33 17.35
CA ILE A 194 16.94 -8.70 17.41
C ILE A 194 17.73 -9.47 18.45
N MET A 195 18.51 -10.46 18.00
CA MET A 195 19.69 -10.90 18.74
C MET A 195 20.89 -10.12 18.22
N ARG A 196 21.55 -9.37 19.12
CA ARG A 196 22.90 -8.87 18.87
C ARG A 196 23.85 -9.58 19.82
N HIS A 197 24.83 -10.28 19.24
CA HIS A 197 25.99 -10.81 19.96
C HIS A 197 27.23 -10.74 19.07
N LYS A 198 28.32 -10.15 19.59
CA LYS A 198 29.77 -10.47 19.46
C LYS A 198 30.64 -9.22 19.35
N ARG A 199 31.86 -9.17 19.91
CA ARG A 199 32.61 -10.05 20.84
C ARG A 199 33.66 -9.19 21.55
N GLU A 200 34.18 -9.71 22.65
CA GLU A 200 35.25 -9.19 23.51
C GLU A 200 36.51 -8.73 22.76
N HIS A 201 37.23 -7.77 23.37
CA HIS A 201 38.66 -7.60 23.18
C HIS A 201 39.37 -7.91 24.50
N ASP A 202 40.28 -8.88 24.44
CA ASP A 202 41.34 -9.08 25.42
C ASP A 202 42.21 -7.83 25.52
N SER A 203 42.39 -7.34 26.75
CA SER A 203 43.65 -6.79 27.27
C SER A 203 43.56 -6.69 28.79
#